data_AF-A0A452STY6-F1
#
_entry.id   AF-A0A452STY6-F1
#
_cell.length_a   1.000
_cell.length_b   1.000
_cell.length_c   1.000
_cell.angle_alpha   90.00
_cell.angle_beta   90.00
_cell.angle_gamma   90.00
#
_symmetry.space_group_name_H-M   'P 1'
#
loop_
_entity.id
_entity.type
_entity.pdbx_description
1 polymer ?
#
loop_
_entity_poly.entity_id
_entity_poly.type
_entity_poly.pdbx_seq_one_letter_code
_entity_poly.pdbx_strand_id
1 'polypeptide(L)'
;MVSLTAPYVSGFLAFREVPFLVDAVRRLREKEPRLVPQVLLVDGNGVLHHRGFGVACHLGVLTDLPCIGVAKKLLQVDGLENNARHKEKIRLLRAGGDSFPLIGGSGTVLGMALKSHDHSSKPLYVSVGHKISLEAAVRLTQGCCRFRVPEPVRQADIRSRDYIRRTLGVPGPPAPGQERSQKVQRPKVCPKEGSEEPGGEGRPPEAHS
;
A
#
# COMPACT_ATOMS: atom_id res chain seq x y z
N MET A 1 -15.17 -9.87 -15.17
CA MET A 1 -14.12 -8.84 -15.26
C MET A 1 -14.79 -7.47 -15.36
N VAL A 2 -14.14 -6.39 -14.94
CA VAL A 2 -14.63 -5.00 -15.14
C VAL A 2 -13.66 -4.25 -16.07
N SER A 3 -14.15 -3.25 -16.81
CA SER A 3 -13.33 -2.43 -17.70
C SER A 3 -13.38 -0.97 -17.24
N LEU A 4 -12.21 -0.39 -16.93
CA LEU A 4 -12.08 0.97 -16.41
C LEU A 4 -11.95 1.98 -17.56
N THR A 5 -13.06 2.27 -18.25
CA THR A 5 -13.10 3.10 -19.47
C THR A 5 -12.79 4.58 -19.23
N ALA A 6 -13.10 5.12 -18.05
CA ALA A 6 -12.71 6.49 -17.68
C ALA A 6 -11.18 6.64 -17.64
N PRO A 7 -10.62 7.80 -18.04
CA PRO A 7 -9.17 8.03 -18.08
C PRO A 7 -8.54 8.06 -16.68
N TYR A 8 -7.25 7.77 -16.59
CA TYR A 8 -6.49 7.95 -15.36
C TYR A 8 -5.99 9.39 -15.23
N VAL A 9 -6.55 10.13 -14.26
CA VAL A 9 -6.07 11.45 -13.86
C VAL A 9 -5.81 11.43 -12.36
N SER A 10 -4.64 11.94 -11.94
CA SER A 10 -4.28 11.99 -10.51
C SER A 10 -5.31 12.82 -9.74
N GLY A 11 -5.75 12.30 -8.59
CA GLY A 11 -6.82 12.90 -7.82
C GLY A 11 -8.24 12.70 -8.36
N PHE A 12 -8.44 11.85 -9.38
CA PHE A 12 -9.76 11.47 -9.91
C PHE A 12 -9.97 9.95 -10.01
N LEU A 13 -9.10 9.13 -9.40
CA LEU A 13 -9.19 7.66 -9.42
C LEU A 13 -10.58 7.13 -9.01
N ALA A 14 -11.25 7.82 -8.07
CA ALA A 14 -12.60 7.48 -7.65
C ALA A 14 -13.61 7.38 -8.81
N PHE A 15 -13.51 8.23 -9.84
CA PHE A 15 -14.39 8.17 -11.01
C PHE A 15 -14.21 6.91 -11.87
N ARG A 16 -13.05 6.24 -11.77
CA ARG A 16 -12.81 4.96 -12.43
C ARG A 16 -13.39 3.80 -11.63
N GLU A 17 -13.22 3.81 -10.31
CA GLU A 17 -13.46 2.64 -9.45
C GLU A 17 -14.85 2.63 -8.78
N VAL A 18 -15.32 3.79 -8.31
CA VAL A 18 -16.54 3.89 -7.47
C VAL A 18 -17.80 3.35 -8.15
N PRO A 19 -18.07 3.55 -9.46
CA PRO A 19 -19.26 2.99 -10.10
C PRO A 19 -19.37 1.46 -9.94
N PHE A 20 -18.24 0.74 -10.03
CA PHE A 20 -18.19 -0.72 -9.86
C PHE A 20 -18.31 -1.13 -8.38
N LEU A 21 -17.79 -0.33 -7.45
CA LEU A 21 -17.91 -0.57 -6.02
C LEU A 21 -19.34 -0.32 -5.51
N VAL A 22 -20.01 0.72 -5.99
CA VAL A 22 -21.43 1.01 -5.72
C VAL A 22 -22.30 -0.14 -6.22
N ASP A 23 -22.07 -0.62 -7.44
CA ASP A 23 -22.81 -1.77 -7.98
C ASP A 23 -22.56 -3.06 -7.18
N ALA A 24 -21.34 -3.30 -6.69
CA ALA A 24 -21.06 -4.42 -5.79
C ALA A 24 -21.82 -4.33 -4.46
N VAL A 25 -21.88 -3.14 -3.84
CA VAL A 25 -22.66 -2.90 -2.61
C VAL A 25 -24.16 -3.05 -2.86
N ARG A 26 -24.67 -2.54 -3.99
CA ARG A 26 -26.08 -2.70 -4.41
C ARG A 26 -26.45 -4.18 -4.57
N ARG A 27 -25.65 -4.95 -5.31
CA ARG A 27 -25.85 -6.41 -5.49
C ARG A 27 -25.82 -7.17 -4.18
N LEU A 28 -24.98 -6.78 -3.22
CA LEU A 28 -24.96 -7.37 -1.87
C LEU A 28 -26.26 -7.06 -1.12
N ARG A 29 -26.71 -5.80 -1.14
CA ARG A 29 -27.97 -5.36 -0.51
C ARG A 29 -29.19 -6.08 -1.07
N GLU A 30 -29.21 -6.35 -2.38
CA GLU A 30 -30.28 -7.09 -3.06
C GLU A 30 -30.26 -8.59 -2.78
N LYS A 31 -29.09 -9.23 -2.73
CA LYS A 31 -28.97 -10.69 -2.62
C LYS A 31 -28.90 -11.21 -1.17
N GLU A 32 -28.17 -10.51 -0.31
CA GLU A 32 -27.92 -10.90 1.08
C GLU A 32 -28.04 -9.68 1.99
N PRO A 33 -29.25 -9.09 2.15
CA PRO A 33 -29.46 -7.86 2.92
C PRO A 33 -28.98 -7.96 4.37
N ARG A 34 -28.98 -9.16 4.96
CA ARG A 34 -28.48 -9.46 6.32
C ARG A 34 -26.96 -9.36 6.46
N LEU A 35 -26.22 -9.35 5.34
CA LEU A 35 -24.76 -9.27 5.30
C LEU A 35 -24.25 -7.89 4.81
N VAL A 36 -25.14 -6.90 4.68
CA VAL A 36 -24.75 -5.53 4.35
C VAL A 36 -23.87 -4.98 5.48
N PRO A 37 -22.64 -4.50 5.19
CA PRO A 37 -21.72 -4.04 6.21
C PRO A 37 -22.19 -2.72 6.84
N GLN A 38 -22.06 -2.61 8.15
CA GLN A 38 -22.34 -1.37 8.90
C GLN A 38 -21.30 -0.26 8.61
N VAL A 39 -20.14 -0.63 8.07
CA VAL A 39 -19.02 0.29 7.77
C VAL A 39 -18.07 -0.36 6.76
N LEU A 40 -17.54 0.43 5.83
CA LEU A 40 -16.59 0.01 4.81
C LEU A 40 -15.18 0.55 5.10
N LEU A 41 -14.18 -0.33 5.09
CA LEU A 41 -12.76 0.04 5.07
C LEU A 41 -12.27 -0.03 3.62
N VAL A 42 -11.90 1.11 3.05
CA VAL A 42 -11.57 1.28 1.63
C VAL A 42 -10.05 1.45 1.46
N ASP A 43 -9.43 0.71 0.54
CA ASP A 43 -8.00 0.84 0.21
C ASP A 43 -7.74 2.12 -0.60
N GLY A 44 -7.58 3.24 0.10
CA GLY A 44 -7.49 4.55 -0.51
C GLY A 44 -7.78 5.66 0.49
N ASN A 45 -7.89 6.89 -0.01
CA ASN A 45 -8.13 8.06 0.85
C ASN A 45 -9.62 8.40 0.97
N GLY A 46 -9.97 8.98 2.11
CA GLY A 46 -11.19 9.76 2.32
C GLY A 46 -10.88 11.26 2.17
N VAL A 47 -11.07 12.04 3.24
CA VAL A 47 -10.84 13.50 3.24
C VAL A 47 -9.37 13.91 3.05
N LEU A 48 -8.41 13.00 3.28
CA LEU A 48 -7.00 13.22 2.98
C LEU A 48 -6.76 13.11 1.46
N HIS A 49 -7.22 14.12 0.73
CA HIS A 49 -7.28 14.10 -0.73
C HIS A 49 -7.12 15.50 -1.31
N HIS A 50 -6.64 15.59 -2.57
CA HIS A 50 -6.38 16.86 -3.29
C HIS A 50 -7.56 17.84 -3.32
N ARG A 51 -8.78 17.35 -3.09
CA ARG A 51 -10.04 18.12 -3.07
C ARG A 51 -10.94 17.74 -1.87
N GLY A 52 -10.37 17.20 -0.79
CA GLY A 52 -11.16 16.73 0.37
C GLY A 52 -12.10 15.54 0.11
N PHE A 53 -12.12 15.00 -1.12
CA PHE A 53 -13.10 14.00 -1.54
C PHE A 53 -12.44 12.82 -2.25
N GLY A 54 -11.86 11.90 -1.49
CA GLY A 54 -11.25 10.68 -1.99
C GLY A 54 -12.26 9.56 -2.28
N VAL A 55 -11.75 8.39 -2.71
CA VAL A 55 -12.55 7.20 -3.03
C VAL A 55 -13.45 6.75 -1.88
N ALA A 56 -13.00 6.86 -0.63
CA ALA A 56 -13.81 6.48 0.53
C ALA A 56 -14.97 7.46 0.80
N CYS A 57 -14.77 8.76 0.54
CA CYS A 57 -15.86 9.75 0.61
C CYS A 57 -16.89 9.50 -0.48
N HIS A 58 -16.43 9.35 -1.71
CA HIS A 58 -17.27 9.17 -2.89
C HIS A 58 -18.12 7.89 -2.80
N LEU A 59 -17.51 6.77 -2.39
CA LEU A 59 -18.25 5.52 -2.15
C LEU A 59 -19.23 5.64 -0.98
N GLY A 60 -18.84 6.28 0.13
CA GLY A 60 -19.70 6.45 1.30
C GLY A 60 -20.95 7.27 1.00
N VAL A 61 -20.78 8.42 0.34
CA VAL A 61 -21.91 9.29 -0.07
C VAL A 61 -22.87 8.58 -1.02
N LEU A 62 -22.38 7.83 -2.01
CA LEU A 62 -23.24 7.15 -2.98
C LEU A 62 -23.91 5.88 -2.45
N THR A 63 -23.35 5.23 -1.41
CA THR A 63 -23.94 4.03 -0.79
C THR A 63 -24.75 4.31 0.48
N ASP A 64 -24.64 5.53 0.99
CA ASP A 64 -25.13 6.04 2.28
C ASP A 64 -24.53 5.33 3.53
N LEU A 65 -23.46 4.54 3.32
CA LEU A 65 -22.78 3.77 4.36
C LEU A 65 -21.60 4.54 5.00
N PRO A 66 -21.33 4.34 6.31
CA PRO A 66 -20.11 4.77 6.93
C PRO A 66 -18.87 4.22 6.21
N CYS A 67 -17.89 5.09 5.92
CA CYS A 67 -16.70 4.75 5.15
C CYS A 67 -15.43 5.30 5.81
N ILE A 68 -14.36 4.50 5.77
CA ILE A 68 -13.02 4.85 6.23
C ILE A 68 -12.04 4.70 5.05
N GLY A 69 -11.25 5.72 4.77
CA GLY A 69 -10.11 5.62 3.87
C GLY A 69 -8.89 5.09 4.61
N VAL A 70 -8.36 3.95 4.20
CA VAL A 70 -7.15 3.30 4.74
C VAL A 70 -6.08 3.27 3.66
N ALA A 71 -5.23 4.29 3.60
CA ALA A 71 -4.17 4.39 2.61
C ALA A 71 -2.83 3.78 3.10
N LYS A 72 -2.13 3.07 2.20
CA LYS A 72 -0.85 2.40 2.48
C LYS A 72 0.38 3.32 2.38
N LYS A 73 0.21 4.55 1.87
CA LYS A 73 1.22 5.61 1.63
C LYS A 73 0.61 6.97 1.99
N LEU A 74 1.43 7.94 2.41
CA LEU A 74 1.01 9.33 2.58
C LEU A 74 0.69 9.93 1.21
N LEU A 75 -0.47 10.57 1.07
CA LEU A 75 -0.74 11.49 -0.03
C LEU A 75 -0.28 12.89 0.38
N GLN A 76 0.52 13.53 -0.47
CA GLN A 76 1.10 14.84 -0.18
C GLN A 76 0.18 15.95 -0.70
N VAL A 77 -0.64 16.49 0.20
CA VAL A 77 -1.68 17.50 -0.05
C VAL A 77 -1.74 18.46 1.13
N ASP A 78 -2.14 19.72 0.90
CA ASP A 78 -2.22 20.77 1.93
C ASP A 78 -0.96 20.79 2.82
N GLY A 79 0.23 20.95 2.23
CA GLY A 79 1.51 20.99 2.96
C GLY A 79 1.95 19.70 3.66
N LEU A 80 1.20 18.58 3.58
CA LEU A 80 1.66 17.29 4.10
C LEU A 80 2.78 16.73 3.22
N GLU A 81 3.90 16.37 3.84
CA GLU A 81 5.09 15.86 3.16
C GLU A 81 5.67 14.63 3.87
N ASN A 82 6.28 13.71 3.12
CA ASN A 82 7.05 12.59 3.66
C ASN A 82 8.52 12.99 3.99
N ASN A 83 8.68 14.13 4.67
CA ASN A 83 9.96 14.75 4.98
C ASN A 83 10.61 14.16 6.26
N ALA A 84 11.73 14.74 6.71
CA ALA A 84 12.47 14.26 7.88
C ALA A 84 11.62 14.25 9.17
N ARG A 85 10.86 15.33 9.42
CA ARG A 85 9.96 15.48 10.59
C ARG A 85 8.85 14.44 10.59
N HIS A 86 8.29 14.10 9.42
CA HIS A 86 7.30 13.03 9.30
C HIS A 86 7.91 11.65 9.63
N LYS A 87 9.12 11.36 9.12
CA LYS A 87 9.86 10.12 9.41
C LYS A 87 10.25 10.00 10.88
N GLU A 88 10.58 11.10 11.53
CA GLU A 88 10.84 11.17 12.97
C GLU A 88 9.59 10.81 13.78
N LYS A 89 8.44 11.43 13.50
CA LYS A 89 7.16 11.07 14.13
C LYS A 89 6.83 9.58 13.96
N ILE A 90 7.11 8.99 12.79
CA ILE A 90 6.94 7.54 12.57
C ILE A 90 7.86 6.70 13.47
N ARG A 91 9.12 7.12 13.71
CA ARG A 91 10.05 6.42 14.60
C ARG A 91 9.62 6.47 16.07
N LEU A 92 8.80 7.45 16.47
CA LEU A 92 8.25 7.55 17.82
C LEU A 92 7.07 6.59 18.07
N LEU A 93 6.49 5.98 17.02
CA LEU A 93 5.43 4.97 17.14
C LEU A 93 6.01 3.62 17.58
N ARG A 94 5.78 3.22 18.83
CA ARG A 94 6.36 2.03 19.47
C ARG A 94 5.47 0.79 19.38
N ALA A 95 4.17 0.94 19.65
CA ALA A 95 3.20 -0.15 19.78
C ALA A 95 2.07 -0.07 18.74
N GLY A 96 1.40 -1.21 18.50
CA GLY A 96 0.19 -1.30 17.68
C GLY A 96 -0.96 -0.50 18.28
N GLY A 97 -1.41 0.54 17.58
CA GLY A 97 -2.40 1.51 18.04
C GLY A 97 -1.83 2.93 18.19
N ASP A 98 -0.51 3.07 18.33
CA ASP A 98 0.13 4.38 18.37
C ASP A 98 -0.18 5.16 17.08
N SER A 99 -0.53 6.43 17.22
CA SER A 99 -0.89 7.29 16.09
C SER A 99 -0.53 8.75 16.32
N PHE A 100 -0.44 9.53 15.23
CA PHE A 100 -0.24 10.98 15.30
C PHE A 100 -1.03 11.72 14.20
N PRO A 101 -1.44 12.99 14.45
CA PRO A 101 -2.23 13.78 13.52
C PRO A 101 -1.45 14.20 12.27
N LEU A 102 -2.13 14.08 11.14
CA LEU A 102 -1.76 14.63 9.84
C LEU A 102 -2.44 15.99 9.70
N ILE A 103 -1.78 17.02 10.26
CA ILE A 103 -2.24 18.41 10.21
C ILE A 103 -1.70 19.02 8.92
N GLY A 104 -2.59 19.51 8.06
CA GLY A 104 -2.21 20.23 6.85
C GLY A 104 -1.74 21.66 7.13
N GLY A 105 -1.23 22.34 6.10
CA GLY A 105 -0.79 23.74 6.14
C GLY A 105 -1.92 24.71 6.50
N SER A 106 -3.15 24.36 6.16
CA SER A 106 -4.38 25.05 6.61
C SER A 106 -4.66 24.96 8.13
N GLY A 107 -3.93 24.12 8.87
CA GLY A 107 -4.25 23.75 10.25
C GLY A 107 -5.30 22.63 10.38
N THR A 108 -5.91 22.19 9.29
CA THR A 108 -6.92 21.13 9.28
C THR A 108 -6.31 19.76 9.57
N VAL A 109 -6.94 18.96 10.44
CA VAL A 109 -6.56 17.55 10.65
C VAL A 109 -7.18 16.69 9.54
N LEU A 110 -6.38 16.27 8.56
CA LEU A 110 -6.84 15.51 7.40
C LEU A 110 -6.91 13.99 7.64
N GLY A 111 -6.23 13.50 8.68
CA GLY A 111 -6.20 12.09 9.04
C GLY A 111 -5.20 11.76 10.14
N MET A 112 -5.00 10.47 10.41
CA MET A 112 -3.95 9.95 11.31
C MET A 112 -2.94 9.10 10.54
N ALA A 113 -1.67 9.21 10.91
CA ALA A 113 -0.74 8.10 10.73
C ALA A 113 -0.95 7.11 11.88
N LEU A 114 -1.23 5.85 11.58
CA LEU A 114 -1.49 4.77 12.54
C LEU A 114 -0.44 3.67 12.39
N LYS A 115 0.31 3.35 13.45
CA LYS A 115 1.06 2.09 13.53
C LYS A 115 0.06 0.99 13.84
N SER A 116 -0.37 0.27 12.81
CA SER A 116 -1.47 -0.69 12.91
C SER A 116 -1.11 -2.05 13.50
N HIS A 117 0.18 -2.35 13.68
CA HIS A 117 0.65 -3.66 14.13
C HIS A 117 2.09 -3.58 14.64
N ASP A 118 2.43 -4.29 15.72
CA ASP A 118 3.75 -4.20 16.38
C ASP A 118 4.91 -4.51 15.45
N HIS A 119 4.83 -5.64 14.73
CA HIS A 119 5.83 -6.08 13.76
C HIS A 119 5.87 -5.26 12.45
N SER A 120 5.26 -4.06 12.40
CA SER A 120 5.40 -3.13 11.28
C SER A 120 5.86 -1.74 11.72
N SER A 121 6.88 -1.21 11.04
CA SER A 121 7.32 0.18 11.15
C SER A 121 6.65 1.12 10.13
N LYS A 122 5.92 0.58 9.15
CA LYS A 122 5.25 1.37 8.10
C LYS A 122 3.80 1.63 8.52
N PRO A 123 3.40 2.87 8.86
CA PRO A 123 2.03 3.15 9.28
C PRO A 123 1.03 2.98 8.13
N LEU A 124 -0.25 2.99 8.50
CA LEU A 124 -1.38 3.30 7.61
C LEU A 124 -1.72 4.78 7.75
N TYR A 125 -2.35 5.34 6.72
CA TYR A 125 -2.86 6.71 6.71
C TYR A 125 -4.38 6.64 6.69
N VAL A 126 -4.98 6.86 7.86
CA VAL A 126 -6.43 6.72 8.08
C VAL A 126 -7.10 8.09 7.95
N SER A 127 -8.16 8.16 7.16
CA SER A 127 -8.94 9.38 6.96
C SER A 127 -10.43 9.07 6.91
N VAL A 128 -11.26 10.03 7.36
CA VAL A 128 -12.73 9.91 7.31
C VAL A 128 -13.17 9.82 5.86
N GLY A 129 -14.02 8.85 5.52
CA GLY A 129 -14.75 8.80 4.26
C GLY A 129 -16.14 9.42 4.42
N HIS A 130 -17.01 8.79 5.20
CA HIS A 130 -18.39 9.23 5.39
C HIS A 130 -18.95 8.72 6.73
N LYS A 131 -19.88 9.47 7.35
CA LYS A 131 -20.64 9.11 8.58
C LYS A 131 -19.83 8.48 9.73
N ILE A 132 -18.58 8.89 9.94
CA ILE A 132 -17.73 8.42 11.04
C ILE A 132 -16.75 9.51 11.48
N SER A 133 -16.44 9.58 12.78
CA SER A 133 -15.38 10.48 13.29
C SER A 133 -13.99 9.90 13.01
N LEU A 134 -12.97 10.76 12.97
CA LEU A 134 -11.59 10.31 12.73
C LEU A 134 -11.09 9.37 13.85
N GLU A 135 -11.43 9.66 15.11
CA GLU A 135 -11.07 8.81 16.25
C GLU A 135 -11.68 7.40 16.13
N ALA A 136 -12.99 7.32 15.85
CA ALA A 136 -13.68 6.05 15.66
C ALA A 136 -13.14 5.29 14.45
N ALA A 137 -12.82 5.98 13.35
CA ALA A 137 -12.21 5.39 12.17
C ALA A 137 -10.83 4.77 12.47
N VAL A 138 -10.00 5.43 13.27
CA VAL A 138 -8.67 4.97 13.66
C VAL A 138 -8.76 3.77 14.58
N ARG A 139 -9.60 3.85 15.63
CA ARG A 139 -9.86 2.74 16.56
C ARG A 139 -10.40 1.51 15.85
N LEU A 140 -11.37 1.67 14.94
CA LEU A 140 -11.91 0.54 14.19
C LEU A 140 -10.87 -0.05 13.22
N THR A 141 -10.07 0.80 12.55
CA THR A 141 -9.00 0.34 11.67
C THR A 141 -7.99 -0.52 12.44
N GLN A 142 -7.61 -0.10 13.65
CA GLN A 142 -6.74 -0.87 14.56
C GLN A 142 -7.41 -2.18 15.03
N GLY A 143 -8.69 -2.15 15.42
CA GLY A 143 -9.42 -3.35 15.83
C GLY A 143 -9.58 -4.39 14.71
N CYS A 144 -9.55 -3.97 13.45
CA CYS A 144 -9.54 -4.86 12.28
C CYS A 144 -8.14 -5.38 11.89
N CYS A 145 -7.06 -5.00 12.57
CA CYS A 145 -5.67 -5.31 12.19
C CYS A 145 -5.10 -6.56 12.89
N ARG A 146 -5.40 -7.75 12.34
CA ARG A 146 -4.64 -8.98 12.63
C ARG A 146 -3.22 -8.98 12.04
N PHE A 147 -2.98 -8.14 11.05
CA PHE A 147 -1.68 -7.85 10.43
C PHE A 147 -1.58 -6.34 10.15
N ARG A 148 -0.47 -5.87 9.56
CA ARG A 148 -0.31 -4.46 9.16
C ARG A 148 -1.52 -3.90 8.38
N VAL A 149 -2.10 -4.65 7.46
CA VAL A 149 -3.28 -4.23 6.68
C VAL A 149 -4.53 -4.80 7.35
N PRO A 150 -5.62 -4.00 7.54
CA PRO A 150 -6.84 -4.49 8.18
C PRO A 150 -7.42 -5.67 7.42
N GLU A 151 -8.00 -6.65 8.13
CA GLU A 151 -8.53 -7.87 7.51
C GLU A 151 -9.49 -7.57 6.35
N PRO A 152 -10.51 -6.68 6.44
CA PRO A 152 -11.41 -6.42 5.31
C PRO A 152 -10.67 -5.99 4.02
N VAL A 153 -9.70 -5.08 4.16
CA VAL A 153 -8.88 -4.58 3.04
C VAL A 153 -7.96 -5.68 2.52
N ARG A 154 -7.29 -6.42 3.39
CA ARG A 154 -6.39 -7.53 3.04
C ARG A 154 -7.13 -8.65 2.31
N GLN A 155 -8.34 -8.96 2.75
CA GLN A 155 -9.20 -10.02 2.22
C GLN A 155 -9.79 -9.67 0.85
N ALA A 156 -10.12 -8.39 0.61
CA ALA A 156 -10.50 -7.89 -0.70
C ALA A 156 -9.33 -7.93 -1.71
N ASP A 157 -8.15 -7.47 -1.29
CA ASP A 157 -6.91 -7.42 -2.08
C ASP A 157 -6.39 -8.83 -2.46
N ILE A 158 -6.52 -9.82 -1.58
CA ILE A 158 -6.24 -11.23 -1.92
C ILE A 158 -7.21 -11.75 -2.98
N ARG A 159 -8.53 -11.58 -2.77
CA ARG A 159 -9.56 -12.08 -3.70
C ARG A 159 -9.48 -11.43 -5.07
N SER A 160 -9.21 -10.13 -5.16
CA SER A 160 -9.07 -9.44 -6.44
C SER A 160 -7.84 -9.94 -7.21
N ARG A 161 -6.70 -10.10 -6.54
CA ARG A 161 -5.48 -10.65 -7.16
C ARG A 161 -5.62 -12.12 -7.55
N ASP A 162 -6.34 -12.94 -6.78
CA ASP A 162 -6.67 -14.32 -7.14
C ASP A 162 -7.60 -14.38 -8.37
N TYR A 163 -8.62 -13.52 -8.42
CA TYR A 163 -9.55 -13.43 -9.54
C TYR A 163 -8.82 -13.05 -10.84
N ILE A 164 -7.92 -12.07 -10.81
CA ILE A 164 -7.12 -11.68 -11.97
C ILE A 164 -6.21 -12.83 -12.45
N ARG A 165 -5.49 -13.50 -11.53
CA ARG A 165 -4.64 -14.67 -11.87
C ARG A 165 -5.44 -15.77 -12.55
N ARG A 166 -6.60 -16.16 -12.00
CA ARG A 166 -7.48 -17.19 -12.57
C ARG A 166 -8.06 -16.80 -13.93
N THR A 167 -8.40 -15.53 -14.12
CA THR A 167 -9.07 -15.06 -15.36
C THR A 167 -8.09 -14.81 -16.51
N LEU A 168 -6.82 -14.48 -16.20
CA LEU A 168 -5.77 -14.20 -17.20
C LEU A 168 -4.77 -15.36 -17.39
N GLY A 169 -4.95 -16.49 -16.69
CA GLY A 169 -4.05 -17.65 -16.82
C GLY A 169 -2.62 -17.44 -16.31
N VAL A 170 -2.37 -16.40 -15.53
CA VAL A 170 -1.01 -16.07 -15.05
C VAL A 170 -0.63 -17.01 -13.90
N PRO A 171 0.51 -17.74 -13.98
CA PRO A 171 0.98 -18.61 -12.90
C PRO A 171 1.11 -17.87 -11.56
N GLY A 172 0.70 -18.52 -10.48
CA GLY A 172 0.93 -17.99 -9.12
C GLY A 172 2.41 -18.06 -8.73
N PRO A 173 2.87 -17.23 -7.79
CA PRO A 173 4.16 -17.48 -7.14
C PRO A 173 4.13 -18.86 -6.45
N PRO A 174 5.26 -19.59 -6.42
CA PRO A 174 5.30 -20.93 -5.81
C PRO A 174 4.89 -20.88 -4.34
N ALA A 175 4.24 -21.95 -3.88
CA ALA A 175 3.85 -22.09 -2.49
C ALA A 175 5.10 -22.07 -1.57
N PRO A 176 5.07 -21.35 -0.44
CA PRO A 176 6.20 -21.35 0.48
C PRO A 176 6.31 -22.71 1.18
N GLY A 177 7.18 -23.59 0.67
CA GLY A 177 7.43 -24.90 1.27
C GLY A 177 8.14 -25.95 0.40
N GLN A 178 8.16 -25.81 -0.93
CA GLN A 178 8.74 -26.83 -1.82
C GLN A 178 9.82 -26.27 -2.76
N GLU A 179 11.01 -25.98 -2.21
CA GLU A 179 12.27 -26.02 -2.96
C GLU A 179 13.49 -25.99 -2.02
N ARG A 180 13.75 -27.14 -1.37
CA ARG A 180 15.00 -27.40 -0.64
C ARG A 180 15.49 -28.84 -0.82
N SER A 181 15.48 -29.32 -2.06
CA SER A 181 16.21 -30.54 -2.47
C SER A 181 16.46 -30.53 -3.98
N GLN A 182 17.59 -29.92 -4.38
CA GLN A 182 18.44 -30.30 -5.53
C GLN A 182 19.52 -29.21 -5.74
N LYS A 183 20.59 -29.26 -4.92
CA LYS A 183 21.83 -28.55 -5.24
C LYS A 183 22.57 -29.36 -6.32
N VAL A 184 22.32 -29.04 -7.59
CA VAL A 184 23.12 -29.57 -8.70
C VAL A 184 24.57 -29.12 -8.50
N GLN A 185 25.50 -30.08 -8.49
CA GLN A 185 26.92 -29.83 -8.33
C GLN A 185 27.47 -29.12 -9.58
N ARG A 186 28.08 -27.95 -9.41
CA ARG A 186 28.92 -27.35 -10.47
C ARG A 186 30.26 -28.08 -10.52
N PRO A 187 30.74 -28.54 -11.69
CA PRO A 187 32.08 -29.11 -11.81
C PRO A 187 33.15 -28.04 -11.53
N LYS A 188 34.22 -28.45 -10.84
CA LYS A 188 35.43 -27.62 -10.67
C LYS A 188 36.24 -27.64 -11.96
N VAL A 189 36.72 -26.48 -12.40
CA VAL A 189 37.80 -26.36 -13.38
C VAL A 189 39.03 -25.86 -12.63
N CYS A 190 40.12 -26.63 -12.68
CA CYS A 190 41.42 -26.20 -12.18
C CYS A 190 42.20 -25.49 -13.30
N PRO A 191 42.93 -24.40 -13.01
CA PRO A 191 43.97 -23.93 -13.91
C PRO A 191 45.21 -24.84 -13.80
N LYS A 192 45.92 -25.02 -14.91
CA LYS A 192 47.28 -25.59 -14.94
C LYS A 192 48.31 -24.47 -15.15
N GLU A 193 49.50 -24.66 -14.59
CA GLU A 193 50.76 -23.98 -14.94
C GLU A 193 51.08 -24.19 -16.45
N GLY A 194 51.96 -23.44 -17.13
CA GLY A 194 52.89 -22.38 -16.72
C GLY A 194 54.19 -22.50 -17.53
N SER A 195 54.69 -21.39 -18.10
CA SER A 195 55.96 -21.25 -18.86
C SER A 195 56.14 -19.76 -19.21
N GLU A 196 57.15 -19.04 -18.68
CA GLU A 196 58.49 -18.81 -19.29
C GLU A 196 58.44 -18.01 -20.62
N GLU A 197 59.24 -16.97 -20.92
CA GLU A 197 60.34 -16.22 -20.25
C GLU A 197 60.44 -14.80 -20.97
N PRO A 198 61.47 -13.91 -20.85
CA PRO A 198 61.24 -12.46 -20.68
C PRO A 198 61.72 -11.57 -21.84
N GLY A 199 61.54 -10.24 -21.70
CA GLY A 199 62.08 -9.25 -22.66
C GLY A 199 62.19 -7.80 -22.16
N GLY A 200 63.44 -7.37 -21.89
CA GLY A 200 64.01 -6.12 -22.43
C GLY A 200 63.56 -4.73 -21.92
N GLU A 201 64.36 -4.17 -21.02
CA GLU A 201 64.83 -2.77 -20.87
C GLU A 201 64.15 -1.58 -21.61
N GLY A 202 64.00 -0.45 -20.89
CA GLY A 202 63.80 0.90 -21.46
C GLY A 202 63.55 1.99 -20.41
N ARG A 203 64.43 2.99 -20.29
CA ARG A 203 64.37 4.07 -19.27
C ARG A 203 63.41 5.25 -19.62
N PRO A 204 62.98 6.05 -18.62
CA PRO A 204 62.19 7.29 -18.81
C PRO A 204 63.10 8.50 -19.14
N PRO A 205 62.56 9.67 -19.54
CA PRO A 205 62.09 10.69 -18.58
C PRO A 205 60.78 11.40 -19.04
N GLU A 206 60.22 12.48 -18.50
CA GLU A 206 60.56 13.40 -17.38
C GLU A 206 59.23 13.89 -16.71
N ALA A 207 59.20 15.06 -16.06
CA ALA A 207 58.01 15.84 -15.70
C ALA A 207 58.17 17.32 -16.13
N HIS A 208 57.07 18.02 -16.45
CA HIS A 208 57.06 19.49 -16.48
C HIS A 208 55.67 20.09 -16.19
N SER A 209 55.67 21.05 -15.26
CA SER A 209 54.78 22.21 -15.07
C SER A 209 53.26 22.03 -15.13
#